data_AF-A0A6B2G4S9-F1
#
_entry.id   AF-A0A6B2G4S9-F1
#
_cell.length_a   1.000
_cell.length_b   1.000
_cell.length_c   1.000
_cell.angle_alpha   90.00
_cell.angle_beta   90.00
_cell.angle_gamma   90.00
#
_symmetry.space_group_name_H-M   'P 1'
#
loop_
_entity.id
_entity.type
_entity.pdbx_description
1 polymer ?
#
loop_
_entity_poly.entity_id
_entity_poly.type
_entity_poly.pdbx_seq_one_letter_code
_entity_poly.pdbx_strand_id
1 'polypeptide(L)'
;DSPDPFSYQSGLPIYMDGCCNGLQHFAALSRDSDEASCVNMSYDGTIRDLYSEITQEVLQICTTKALEGDSIARQAESKINRELVKPLVMTYTYGITSEGAELQIRRSLHQQKNLDNETLKSLSTFISKLILDATSRKVQSSNKIMEWLNSVSSLYCQYNKPVFWNTPIG
;
A
#
# COMPACT_ATOMS: atom_id res chain seq x y z
N ASP A 1 40.47 6.19 4.35
CA ASP A 1 40.08 4.78 4.16
C ASP A 1 40.85 3.88 5.11
N SER A 2 40.18 2.88 5.70
CA SER A 2 40.87 1.84 6.47
C SER A 2 41.67 0.96 5.51
N PRO A 3 42.95 0.66 5.80
CA PRO A 3 43.76 -0.22 4.95
C PRO A 3 43.27 -1.67 4.95
N ASP A 4 42.49 -2.07 5.97
CA ASP A 4 41.80 -3.36 6.03
C ASP A 4 40.33 -3.14 6.44
N PRO A 5 39.37 -3.30 5.51
CA PRO A 5 37.95 -3.20 5.81
C PRO A 5 37.43 -4.24 6.81
N PHE A 6 38.04 -5.44 6.91
CA PHE A 6 37.57 -6.51 7.79
C PHE A 6 37.90 -6.28 9.26
N SER A 7 38.99 -5.56 9.56
CA SER A 7 39.35 -5.15 10.93
C SER A 7 38.77 -3.81 11.36
N TYR A 8 38.03 -3.12 10.47
CA TYR A 8 37.43 -1.83 10.79
C TYR A 8 36.28 -1.99 11.80
N GLN A 9 36.44 -1.35 12.97
CA GLN A 9 35.39 -1.31 13.99
C GLN A 9 34.35 -0.23 13.64
N SER A 10 33.27 -0.64 12.99
CA SER A 10 32.14 0.25 12.71
C SER A 10 31.27 0.45 13.95
N GLY A 11 31.04 1.70 14.32
CA GLY A 11 29.99 2.10 15.28
C GLY A 11 28.67 2.46 14.61
N LEU A 12 28.56 2.33 13.29
CA LEU A 12 27.37 2.73 12.53
C LEU A 12 26.29 1.63 12.62
N PRO A 13 25.08 1.96 13.10
CA PRO A 13 23.96 1.03 13.07
C PRO A 13 23.50 0.78 11.63
N ILE A 14 23.18 -0.49 11.32
CA ILE A 14 22.63 -0.91 10.04
C ILE A 14 21.14 -1.21 10.22
N TYR A 15 20.29 -0.52 9.48
CA TYR A 15 18.84 -0.68 9.55
C TYR A 15 18.39 -1.87 8.68
N MET A 16 17.48 -2.68 9.20
CA MET A 16 16.72 -3.67 8.44
C MET A 16 15.23 -3.43 8.65
N ASP A 17 14.48 -3.38 7.57
CA ASP A 17 13.01 -3.22 7.59
C ASP A 17 12.39 -4.25 6.64
N GLY A 18 11.18 -4.71 6.98
CA GLY A 18 10.44 -5.67 6.18
C GLY A 18 9.74 -5.00 5.00
N CYS A 19 9.47 -5.80 3.96
CA CYS A 19 8.69 -5.33 2.82
C CYS A 19 7.21 -5.29 3.22
N CYS A 20 6.74 -4.12 3.66
CA CYS A 20 5.36 -3.89 4.08
C CYS A 20 4.93 -4.75 5.29
N ASN A 21 5.47 -4.43 6.47
CA ASN A 21 5.24 -5.20 7.73
C ASN A 21 3.76 -5.50 8.03
N GLY A 22 2.85 -4.56 7.76
CA GLY A 22 1.41 -4.77 7.96
C GLY A 22 0.87 -5.95 7.16
N LEU A 23 1.19 -6.02 5.86
CA LEU A 23 0.80 -7.14 5.01
C LEU A 23 1.53 -8.43 5.37
N GLN A 24 2.78 -8.36 5.83
CA GLN A 24 3.49 -9.54 6.33
C GLN A 24 2.74 -10.18 7.51
N HIS A 25 2.25 -9.38 8.46
CA HIS A 25 1.44 -9.90 9.55
C HIS A 25 0.11 -10.50 9.06
N PHE A 26 -0.60 -9.85 8.14
CA PHE A 26 -1.85 -10.40 7.62
C PHE A 26 -1.63 -11.70 6.82
N ALA A 27 -0.60 -11.77 5.98
CA ALA A 27 -0.24 -12.98 5.25
C ALA A 27 0.10 -14.15 6.20
N ALA A 28 0.78 -13.85 7.32
CA ALA A 28 1.05 -14.86 8.35
C ALA A 28 -0.22 -15.34 9.07
N LEU A 29 -1.16 -14.43 9.36
CA LEU A 29 -2.44 -14.75 9.99
C LEU A 29 -3.35 -15.56 9.07
N SER A 30 -3.41 -15.20 7.78
CA SER A 30 -4.23 -15.89 6.78
C SER A 30 -3.60 -17.21 6.31
N ARG A 31 -2.27 -17.36 6.47
CA ARG A 31 -1.47 -18.44 5.87
C ARG A 31 -1.62 -18.52 4.35
N ASP A 32 -1.83 -17.36 3.72
CA ASP A 32 -1.95 -17.25 2.27
C ASP A 32 -0.56 -17.24 1.63
N SER A 33 -0.27 -18.25 0.81
CA SER A 33 1.03 -18.39 0.16
C SER A 33 1.30 -17.33 -0.90
N ASP A 34 0.26 -16.87 -1.59
CA ASP A 34 0.40 -15.91 -2.70
C ASP A 34 0.67 -14.52 -2.13
N GLU A 35 -0.08 -14.11 -1.11
CA GLU A 35 0.16 -12.86 -0.38
C GLU A 35 1.54 -12.88 0.32
N ALA A 36 1.88 -13.99 0.99
CA ALA A 36 3.20 -14.17 1.62
C ALA A 36 4.33 -14.00 0.60
N SER A 37 4.13 -14.48 -0.63
CA SER A 37 5.09 -14.32 -1.70
C SER A 37 5.27 -12.87 -2.12
N CYS A 38 4.16 -12.13 -2.31
CA CYS A 38 4.16 -10.71 -2.64
C CYS A 38 4.94 -9.82 -1.64
N VAL A 39 5.02 -10.23 -0.37
CA VAL A 39 5.72 -9.50 0.69
C VAL A 39 7.01 -10.17 1.18
N ASN A 40 7.59 -11.04 0.35
CA ASN A 40 8.88 -11.68 0.58
C ASN A 40 8.94 -12.59 1.83
N MET A 41 7.80 -13.15 2.26
CA MET A 41 7.74 -14.15 3.33
C MET A 41 7.93 -15.58 2.84
N SER A 42 7.72 -15.83 1.54
CA SER A 42 8.13 -17.08 0.89
C SER A 42 9.41 -16.86 0.09
N TYR A 43 10.41 -17.71 0.26
CA TYR A 43 11.64 -17.64 -0.54
C TYR A 43 11.49 -18.45 -1.83
N ASP A 44 11.62 -17.77 -2.97
CA ASP A 44 11.66 -18.38 -4.31
C ASP A 44 12.92 -17.96 -5.11
N GLY A 45 13.91 -17.36 -4.42
CA GLY A 45 15.12 -16.82 -5.05
C GLY A 45 14.96 -15.42 -5.65
N THR A 46 13.75 -14.84 -5.64
CA THR A 46 13.47 -13.51 -6.16
C THR A 46 12.99 -12.58 -5.05
N ILE A 47 13.48 -11.34 -5.05
CA ILE A 47 12.93 -10.29 -4.18
C ILE A 47 11.81 -9.58 -4.94
N ARG A 48 10.61 -9.64 -4.39
CA ARG A 48 9.41 -8.99 -4.95
C ARG A 48 9.26 -7.56 -4.45
N ASP A 49 8.72 -6.72 -5.32
CA ASP A 49 8.42 -5.32 -5.06
C ASP A 49 6.94 -5.06 -5.34
N LEU A 50 6.10 -5.39 -4.34
CA LEU A 50 4.65 -5.23 -4.39
C LEU A 50 4.23 -3.83 -4.89
N TYR A 51 4.96 -2.78 -4.50
CA TYR A 51 4.65 -1.41 -4.92
C TYR A 51 4.81 -1.24 -6.44
N SER A 52 5.87 -1.80 -7.02
CA SER A 52 6.09 -1.77 -8.47
C SER A 52 5.07 -2.62 -9.22
N GLU A 53 4.70 -3.79 -8.68
CA GLU A 53 3.65 -4.63 -9.27
C GLU A 53 2.30 -3.90 -9.33
N ILE A 54 1.88 -3.29 -8.21
CA ILE A 54 0.63 -2.49 -8.16
C ILE A 54 0.73 -1.29 -9.10
N THR A 55 1.90 -0.63 -9.16
CA THR A 55 2.11 0.49 -10.08
C THR A 55 1.91 0.07 -11.54
N GLN A 56 2.46 -1.08 -11.94
CA GLN A 56 2.29 -1.62 -13.30
C GLN A 56 0.84 -1.98 -13.60
N GLU A 57 0.15 -2.62 -12.67
CA GLU A 57 -1.28 -2.96 -12.82
C GLU A 57 -2.14 -1.70 -13.00
N VAL A 58 -1.91 -0.68 -12.14
CA VAL A 58 -2.63 0.59 -12.20
C VAL A 58 -2.34 1.33 -13.51
N LEU A 59 -1.07 1.35 -13.96
CA LEU A 59 -0.70 1.93 -15.26
C LEU A 59 -1.43 1.23 -16.40
N GLN A 60 -1.44 -0.10 -16.43
CA GLN A 60 -2.11 -0.86 -17.48
C GLN A 60 -3.61 -0.51 -17.57
N ILE A 61 -4.30 -0.46 -16.43
CA ILE A 61 -5.72 -0.07 -16.37
C ILE A 61 -5.90 1.38 -16.85
N CYS A 62 -4.98 2.26 -16.47
CA CYS A 62 -5.00 3.67 -16.86
C CYS A 62 -4.81 3.84 -18.38
N THR A 63 -3.84 3.14 -18.97
CA THR A 63 -3.59 3.15 -20.42
C THR A 63 -4.80 2.64 -21.19
N THR A 64 -5.42 1.53 -20.77
CA THR A 64 -6.64 1.02 -21.41
C THR A 64 -7.76 2.07 -21.41
N LYS A 65 -8.04 2.71 -20.27
CA LYS A 65 -9.06 3.77 -20.17
C LYS A 65 -8.71 5.00 -21.01
N ALA A 66 -7.43 5.37 -21.07
CA ALA A 66 -6.98 6.48 -21.89
C ALA A 66 -7.16 6.23 -23.39
N LEU A 67 -7.03 4.97 -23.84
CA LEU A 67 -7.31 4.54 -25.22
C LEU A 67 -8.82 4.54 -25.52
N GLU A 68 -9.66 4.23 -24.54
CA GLU A 68 -11.13 4.32 -24.63
C GLU A 68 -11.65 5.76 -24.66
N GLY A 69 -10.77 6.75 -24.48
CA GLY A 69 -11.10 8.18 -24.58
C GLY A 69 -11.29 8.89 -23.24
N ASP A 70 -10.99 8.23 -22.11
CA ASP A 70 -11.01 8.87 -20.79
C ASP A 70 -9.86 9.88 -20.66
N SER A 71 -10.21 11.16 -20.60
CA SER A 71 -9.26 12.27 -20.52
C SER A 71 -8.54 12.34 -19.17
N ILE A 72 -9.18 11.89 -18.09
CA ILE A 72 -8.59 11.83 -16.74
C ILE A 72 -7.54 10.72 -16.71
N ALA A 73 -7.87 9.56 -17.28
CA ALA A 73 -6.94 8.44 -17.37
C ALA A 73 -5.67 8.82 -18.17
N ARG A 74 -5.83 9.53 -19.29
CA ARG A 74 -4.67 9.99 -20.09
C ARG A 74 -3.76 10.94 -19.32
N GLN A 75 -4.33 11.82 -18.49
CA GLN A 75 -3.53 12.72 -17.65
C GLN A 75 -2.87 11.95 -16.50
N ALA A 76 -3.59 11.02 -15.86
CA ALA A 76 -3.12 10.23 -14.74
C ALA A 76 -1.93 9.31 -15.11
N GLU A 77 -1.91 8.76 -16.32
CA GLU A 77 -0.85 7.86 -16.81
C GLU A 77 0.56 8.45 -16.63
N SER A 78 0.73 9.74 -16.95
CA SER A 78 2.01 10.45 -16.80
C SER A 78 2.44 10.72 -15.35
N LYS A 79 1.54 10.51 -14.38
CA LYS A 79 1.71 10.85 -12.97
C LYS A 79 1.94 9.63 -12.09
N ILE A 80 1.48 8.46 -12.52
CA ILE A 80 1.56 7.22 -11.75
C ILE A 80 3.00 6.70 -11.77
N ASN A 81 3.60 6.58 -10.59
CA ASN A 81 4.90 5.97 -10.37
C ASN A 81 4.92 5.28 -8.99
N ARG A 82 5.99 4.52 -8.74
CA ARG A 82 6.14 3.75 -7.50
C ARG A 82 6.12 4.64 -6.27
N GLU A 83 6.72 5.82 -6.33
CA GLU A 83 6.78 6.80 -5.24
C GLU A 83 5.40 7.35 -4.87
N LEU A 84 4.51 7.52 -5.85
CA LEU A 84 3.13 7.92 -5.64
C LEU A 84 2.30 6.78 -5.03
N VAL A 85 2.50 5.55 -5.50
CA VAL A 85 1.71 4.37 -5.10
C VAL A 85 2.11 3.86 -3.71
N LYS A 86 3.41 3.81 -3.40
CA LYS A 86 3.96 3.20 -2.19
C LYS A 86 3.29 3.68 -0.88
N PRO A 87 3.16 4.99 -0.61
CA PRO A 87 2.58 5.46 0.66
C PRO A 87 1.13 4.98 0.86
N LEU A 88 0.33 4.95 -0.21
CA LEU A 88 -1.05 4.51 -0.16
C LEU A 88 -1.15 3.00 0.09
N VAL A 89 -0.34 2.19 -0.60
CA VAL A 89 -0.26 0.75 -0.36
C VAL A 89 0.19 0.44 1.07
N MET A 90 1.17 1.18 1.60
CA MET A 90 1.61 1.02 2.99
C MET A 90 0.50 1.33 3.99
N THR A 91 -0.29 2.37 3.73
CA THR A 91 -1.36 2.81 4.65
C THR A 91 -2.65 2.02 4.50
N TYR A 92 -2.80 1.25 3.43
CA TYR A 92 -3.93 0.34 3.19
C TYR A 92 -4.19 -0.61 4.36
N THR A 93 -3.15 -1.30 4.83
CA THR A 93 -3.26 -2.27 5.94
C THR A 93 -3.57 -1.67 7.30
N TYR A 94 -3.47 -0.34 7.43
CA TYR A 94 -3.81 0.38 8.65
C TYR A 94 -5.23 0.99 8.58
N GLY A 95 -6.06 0.52 7.65
CA GLY A 95 -7.48 0.90 7.58
C GLY A 95 -7.70 2.29 6.99
N ILE A 96 -6.90 2.70 6.00
CA ILE A 96 -7.12 3.98 5.32
C ILE A 96 -8.50 4.05 4.67
N THR A 97 -9.19 5.19 4.81
CA THR A 97 -10.47 5.44 4.13
C THR A 97 -10.25 5.96 2.71
N SER A 98 -11.29 5.91 1.86
CA SER A 98 -11.22 6.46 0.50
C SER A 98 -10.88 7.96 0.49
N GLU A 99 -11.40 8.73 1.44
CA GLU A 99 -11.09 10.16 1.59
C GLU A 99 -9.64 10.37 2.03
N GLY A 100 -9.13 9.52 2.93
CA GLY A 100 -7.74 9.53 3.35
C GLY A 100 -6.79 9.21 2.19
N ALA A 101 -7.16 8.23 1.37
CA ALA A 101 -6.42 7.83 0.18
C ALA A 101 -6.37 8.95 -0.87
N GLU A 102 -7.52 9.57 -1.17
CA GLU A 102 -7.61 10.73 -2.06
C GLU A 102 -6.69 11.86 -1.57
N LEU A 103 -6.74 12.17 -0.27
CA LEU A 103 -5.93 13.23 0.32
C LEU A 103 -4.43 12.94 0.24
N GLN A 104 -4.00 11.70 0.42
CA GLN A 104 -2.60 11.31 0.26
C GLN A 104 -2.12 11.52 -1.17
N ILE A 105 -2.87 11.00 -2.16
CA ILE A 105 -2.53 11.18 -3.58
C ILE A 105 -2.52 12.66 -3.95
N ARG A 106 -3.51 13.42 -3.47
CA ARG A 106 -3.63 14.86 -3.71
C ARG A 106 -2.42 15.63 -3.22
N ARG A 107 -1.93 15.32 -2.02
CA ARG A 107 -0.73 15.94 -1.45
C ARG A 107 0.52 15.63 -2.29
N SER A 108 0.67 14.38 -2.73
CA SER A 108 1.78 13.96 -3.59
C SER A 108 1.74 14.63 -4.97
N LEU A 109 0.57 14.74 -5.59
CA LEU A 109 0.40 15.41 -6.88
C LEU A 109 0.60 16.92 -6.79
N HIS A 110 0.17 17.56 -5.70
CA HIS A 110 0.36 19.01 -5.50
C HIS A 110 1.86 19.39 -5.48
N GLN A 111 2.73 18.52 -4.99
CA GLN A 111 4.19 18.74 -5.02
C GLN A 111 4.76 18.79 -6.45
N GLN A 112 4.05 18.24 -7.44
CA GLN A 112 4.52 18.14 -8.84
C GLN A 112 4.25 19.41 -9.69
N LYS A 113 3.60 20.45 -9.13
CA LYS A 113 3.26 21.77 -9.72
C LYS A 113 2.42 21.76 -11.04
N ASN A 114 1.64 22.82 -11.26
CA ASN A 114 0.84 23.13 -12.48
C ASN A 114 -0.49 22.38 -12.72
N LEU A 115 -1.29 22.11 -11.69
CA LEU A 115 -2.67 21.62 -11.84
C LEU A 115 -3.64 22.57 -11.15
N ASP A 116 -4.79 22.86 -11.78
CA ASP A 116 -5.89 23.53 -11.10
C ASP A 116 -6.54 22.61 -10.04
N ASN A 117 -7.27 23.19 -9.09
CA ASN A 117 -7.83 22.44 -7.96
C ASN A 117 -8.86 21.38 -8.36
N GLU A 118 -9.66 21.62 -9.41
CA GLU A 118 -10.69 20.68 -9.85
C GLU A 118 -10.08 19.48 -10.56
N THR A 119 -9.10 19.72 -11.44
CA THR A 119 -8.30 18.67 -12.07
C THR A 119 -7.53 17.87 -11.03
N LEU A 120 -6.93 18.54 -10.05
CA LEU A 120 -6.20 17.89 -8.96
C LEU A 120 -7.11 16.96 -8.14
N LYS A 121 -8.32 17.42 -7.77
CA LYS A 121 -9.30 16.59 -7.04
C LYS A 121 -9.74 15.39 -7.88
N SER A 122 -10.05 15.61 -9.16
CA SER A 122 -10.50 14.56 -10.08
C SER A 122 -9.43 13.48 -10.29
N LEU A 123 -8.18 13.90 -10.54
CA LEU A 123 -7.04 13.00 -10.67
C LEU A 123 -6.76 12.23 -9.38
N SER A 124 -6.78 12.91 -8.23
CA SER A 124 -6.52 12.27 -6.94
C SER A 124 -7.56 11.20 -6.62
N THR A 125 -8.82 11.50 -6.87
CA THR A 125 -9.94 10.55 -6.69
C THR A 125 -9.78 9.35 -7.61
N PHE A 126 -9.50 9.59 -8.89
CA PHE A 126 -9.33 8.55 -9.89
C PHE A 126 -8.15 7.61 -9.55
N ILE A 127 -6.96 8.19 -9.32
CA ILE A 127 -5.74 7.43 -9.05
C ILE A 127 -5.85 6.67 -7.72
N SER A 128 -6.33 7.31 -6.66
CA SER A 128 -6.49 6.64 -5.35
C SER A 128 -7.43 5.44 -5.45
N LYS A 129 -8.55 5.58 -6.16
CA LYS A 129 -9.48 4.46 -6.40
C LYS A 129 -8.81 3.29 -7.12
N LEU A 130 -8.08 3.57 -8.22
CA LEU A 130 -7.38 2.51 -8.95
C LEU A 130 -6.35 1.78 -8.09
N ILE A 131 -5.59 2.52 -7.27
CA ILE A 131 -4.59 1.93 -6.36
C ILE A 131 -5.27 1.08 -5.29
N LEU A 132 -6.33 1.59 -4.65
CA LEU A 132 -7.08 0.83 -3.63
C LEU A 132 -7.68 -0.45 -4.22
N ASP A 133 -8.26 -0.37 -5.42
CA ASP A 133 -8.86 -1.51 -6.11
C ASP A 133 -7.79 -2.57 -6.49
N ALA A 134 -6.64 -2.14 -7.02
CA ALA A 134 -5.52 -3.03 -7.36
C ALA A 134 -4.92 -3.68 -6.11
N THR A 135 -4.71 -2.90 -5.05
CA THR A 135 -4.24 -3.42 -3.77
C THR A 135 -5.22 -4.44 -3.21
N SER A 136 -6.51 -4.12 -3.19
CA SER A 136 -7.57 -5.01 -2.70
C SER A 136 -7.60 -6.37 -3.42
N ARG A 137 -7.41 -6.37 -4.74
CA ARG A 137 -7.34 -7.62 -5.53
C ARG A 137 -6.12 -8.48 -5.18
N LYS A 138 -5.00 -7.85 -4.84
CA LYS A 138 -3.74 -8.52 -4.47
C LYS A 138 -3.78 -9.09 -3.05
N VAL A 139 -4.57 -8.51 -2.14
CA VAL A 139 -4.56 -8.85 -0.71
C VAL A 139 -5.93 -9.30 -0.17
N GLN A 140 -6.60 -10.20 -0.89
CA GLN A 140 -7.97 -10.65 -0.59
C GLN A 140 -8.11 -11.38 0.75
N SER A 141 -7.13 -12.20 1.13
CA SER A 141 -7.14 -12.93 2.40
C SER A 141 -6.89 -11.99 3.56
N SER A 142 -5.97 -11.02 3.39
CA SER A 142 -5.80 -9.91 4.34
C SER A 142 -7.11 -9.12 4.53
N ASN A 143 -7.83 -8.82 3.44
CA ASN A 143 -9.11 -8.08 3.48
C ASN A 143 -10.17 -8.81 4.30
N LYS A 144 -10.30 -10.13 4.15
CA LYS A 144 -11.25 -10.93 4.95
C LYS A 144 -10.97 -10.83 6.45
N ILE A 145 -9.70 -10.80 6.85
CA ILE A 145 -9.32 -10.64 8.26
C ILE A 145 -9.69 -9.23 8.74
N MET A 146 -9.36 -8.19 7.97
CA MET A 146 -9.72 -6.81 8.32
C MET A 146 -11.24 -6.61 8.43
N GLU A 147 -12.01 -7.16 7.49
CA GLU A 147 -13.48 -7.16 7.53
C GLU A 147 -14.02 -7.86 8.78
N TRP A 148 -13.47 -9.04 9.11
CA TRP A 148 -13.85 -9.76 10.32
C TRP A 148 -13.55 -8.94 11.59
N LEU A 149 -12.34 -8.38 11.72
CA LEU A 149 -11.97 -7.51 12.85
C LEU A 149 -12.89 -6.30 12.98
N ASN A 150 -13.23 -5.65 11.85
CA ASN A 150 -14.17 -4.52 11.82
C ASN A 150 -15.58 -4.94 12.25
N SER A 151 -16.04 -6.13 11.87
CA SER A 151 -17.34 -6.65 12.29
C SER A 151 -17.41 -6.88 13.81
N VAL A 152 -16.34 -7.44 14.40
CA VAL A 152 -16.22 -7.65 15.84
C VAL A 152 -16.19 -6.30 16.57
N SER A 153 -15.39 -5.35 16.10
CA SER A 153 -15.33 -3.99 16.66
C SER A 153 -16.70 -3.31 16.63
N SER A 154 -17.40 -3.39 15.49
CA SER A 154 -18.74 -2.82 15.32
C SER A 154 -19.75 -3.42 16.30
N LEU A 155 -19.69 -4.73 16.54
CA LEU A 155 -20.55 -5.40 17.52
C LEU A 155 -20.28 -4.89 18.95
N TYR A 156 -19.03 -4.73 19.35
CA TYR A 156 -18.69 -4.18 20.67
C TYR A 156 -19.21 -2.75 20.86
N CYS A 157 -19.04 -1.91 19.83
CA CYS A 157 -19.56 -0.54 19.81
C CYS A 157 -21.09 -0.48 19.96
N GLN A 158 -21.84 -1.41 19.35
CA GLN A 158 -23.30 -1.49 19.51
C GLN A 158 -23.72 -1.71 20.97
N TYR A 159 -22.93 -2.44 21.74
CA TYR A 159 -23.16 -2.65 23.18
C TYR A 159 -22.47 -1.61 24.07
N ASN A 160 -21.95 -0.53 23.49
CA ASN A 160 -21.19 0.51 24.19
C ASN A 160 -20.03 -0.06 25.01
N LYS A 161 -19.36 -1.10 24.49
CA LYS A 161 -18.19 -1.72 25.11
C LYS A 161 -16.94 -1.37 24.31
N PRO A 162 -15.83 -1.04 24.98
CA PRO A 162 -14.55 -0.86 24.29
C PRO A 162 -14.04 -2.21 23.77
N VAL A 163 -13.29 -2.16 22.66
CA VAL A 163 -12.53 -3.32 22.18
C VAL A 163 -11.29 -3.50 23.06
N PHE A 164 -11.04 -4.72 23.51
CA PHE A 164 -9.83 -5.09 24.25
C PHE A 164 -9.34 -6.46 23.78
N TRP A 165 -8.04 -6.69 23.89
CA TRP A 165 -7.40 -7.97 23.60
C TRP A 165 -6.14 -8.09 24.46
N ASN A 166 -5.65 -9.32 24.62
CA ASN A 166 -4.35 -9.59 25.19
C ASN A 166 -3.37 -9.89 24.06
N THR A 167 -2.15 -9.37 24.14
CA THR A 167 -1.12 -9.70 23.15
C THR A 167 -0.60 -11.12 23.40
N PRO A 168 0.05 -11.76 22.41
CA PRO A 168 0.65 -13.08 22.62
C PRO A 168 1.71 -13.14 23.73
N ILE A 169 2.24 -11.99 24.17
CA ILE A 169 3.27 -11.88 25.20
C ILE A 169 2.75 -11.38 26.56
N GLY A 170 1.43 -11.29 26.72
CA GLY A 170 0.77 -10.72 27.91
C GLY A 170 0.59 -9.21 27.84
#